data_AF-A0A2T3LEE8-F1
#
_entry.id   AF-A0A2T3LEE8-F1
#
_cell.length_a   1.000
_cell.length_b   1.000
_cell.length_c   1.000
_cell.angle_alpha   90.00
_cell.angle_beta   90.00
_cell.angle_gamma   90.00
#
_symmetry.space_group_name_H-M   'P 1'
#
loop_
_entity.id
_entity.type
_entity.pdbx_description
1 polymer ?
#
loop_
_entity_poly.entity_id
_entity_poly.type
_entity_poly.pdbx_seq_one_letter_code
_entity_poly.pdbx_strand_id
1 'polypeptide(L)'
;MSFKERIFHSVLFEIIALLCFMVAASFVTTADTKSVAGLAIGLSMIAMTWNYIYNLIFDRVFGENRASRGLKMRIGHGLGFELGLVFVSFPLMMWVLQLDFWTVLIMDAGVVIFFLVYAIVYNWCYDTIRSRFIPMVAAS
;
A
#
# COMPACT_ATOMS: atom_id res chain seq x y z
N MET A 1 11.64 -5.98 19.92
CA MET A 1 10.41 -5.22 19.61
C MET A 1 9.41 -5.51 20.71
N SER A 2 9.43 -4.68 21.76
CA SER A 2 8.39 -4.68 22.79
C SER A 2 7.04 -4.29 22.17
N PHE A 3 5.92 -4.72 22.75
CA PHE A 3 4.57 -4.41 22.25
C PHE A 3 4.33 -2.89 22.10
N LYS A 4 4.90 -2.08 23.01
CA LYS A 4 4.85 -0.61 22.98
C LYS A 4 5.61 0.00 21.78
N GLU A 5 6.77 -0.57 21.43
CA GLU A 5 7.56 -0.12 20.28
C GLU A 5 6.85 -0.40 18.95
N ARG A 6 6.17 -1.54 18.85
CA ARG A 6 5.40 -1.92 17.66
C ARG A 6 4.21 -0.99 17.42
N ILE A 7 3.50 -0.63 18.49
CA ILE A 7 2.40 0.33 18.42
C ILE A 7 2.94 1.71 18.01
N PHE A 8 3.98 2.21 18.69
CA PHE A 8 4.55 3.51 18.36
C PHE A 8 5.05 3.59 16.91
N HIS A 9 5.77 2.57 16.44
CA HIS A 9 6.22 2.46 15.04
C HIS A 9 5.04 2.49 14.06
N SER A 10 4.03 1.66 14.29
CA SER A 10 2.89 1.56 13.38
C SER A 10 2.07 2.86 13.34
N VAL A 11 1.87 3.51 14.49
CA VAL A 11 1.16 4.78 14.57
C VAL A 11 1.95 5.90 13.88
N LEU A 12 3.26 5.96 14.10
CA LEU A 12 4.11 7.00 13.51
C LEU A 12 4.26 6.83 12.00
N PHE A 13 4.34 5.58 11.52
CA PHE A 13 4.25 5.25 10.10
C PHE A 13 2.94 5.76 9.50
N GLU A 14 1.81 5.41 10.11
CA GLU A 14 0.49 5.78 9.60
C GLU A 14 0.30 7.31 9.55
N ILE A 15 0.71 8.03 10.59
CA ILE A 15 0.57 9.49 10.66
C ILE A 15 1.39 10.17 9.54
N ILE A 16 2.65 9.77 9.35
CA ILE A 16 3.50 10.36 8.31
C ILE A 16 2.96 10.01 6.93
N ALA A 17 2.54 8.76 6.72
CA ALA A 17 1.94 8.31 5.49
C ALA A 17 0.68 9.13 5.13
N LEU A 18 -0.21 9.34 6.09
CA LEU A 18 -1.42 10.16 5.92
C LEU A 18 -1.11 11.61 5.59
N LEU A 19 -0.11 12.21 6.27
CA LEU A 19 0.33 13.58 5.96
C LEU A 19 0.90 13.70 4.54
N CYS A 20 1.77 12.77 4.14
CA CYS A 20 2.31 12.75 2.78
C CYS A 20 1.20 12.55 1.73
N PHE A 21 0.26 11.65 1.99
CA PHE A 21 -0.89 11.42 1.11
C PHE A 21 -1.76 12.67 0.97
N MET A 22 -2.06 13.36 2.07
CA MET A 22 -2.85 14.60 2.04
C MET A 22 -2.14 15.72 1.26
N VAL A 23 -0.83 15.87 1.42
CA VAL A 23 -0.04 16.85 0.66
C VAL A 23 -0.04 16.50 -0.82
N ALA A 24 0.23 15.24 -1.18
CA ALA A 24 0.21 14.79 -2.57
C ALA A 24 -1.19 14.99 -3.20
N ALA A 25 -2.25 14.64 -2.49
CA ALA A 25 -3.62 14.85 -2.93
C ALA A 25 -3.92 16.33 -3.15
N SER A 26 -3.45 17.24 -2.29
CA SER A 26 -3.69 18.68 -2.42
C SER A 26 -3.09 19.31 -3.69
N PHE A 27 -2.04 18.71 -4.26
CA PHE A 27 -1.45 19.16 -5.52
C PHE A 27 -2.22 18.66 -6.75
N VAL A 28 -2.99 17.59 -6.61
CA VAL A 28 -3.66 16.89 -7.73
C VAL A 28 -5.16 17.17 -7.76
N THR A 29 -5.78 17.36 -6.60
CA THR A 29 -7.22 17.61 -6.48
C THR A 29 -7.52 18.81 -5.59
N THR A 30 -8.56 19.56 -5.95
CA THR A 30 -9.17 20.61 -5.12
C THR A 30 -10.37 20.08 -4.32
N ALA A 31 -10.59 18.77 -4.30
CA ALA A 31 -11.70 18.13 -3.62
C ALA A 31 -11.66 18.34 -2.10
N ASP A 32 -12.84 18.46 -1.49
CA ASP A 32 -12.99 18.63 -0.05
C ASP A 32 -12.37 17.45 0.72
N THR A 33 -11.71 17.74 1.84
CA THR A 33 -11.01 16.75 2.67
C THR A 33 -11.91 15.60 3.11
N LYS A 34 -13.21 15.84 3.32
CA LYS A 34 -14.16 14.77 3.68
C LYS A 34 -14.39 13.80 2.53
N SER A 35 -14.41 14.30 1.29
CA SER A 35 -14.57 13.47 0.09
C SER A 35 -13.34 12.59 -0.13
N VAL A 36 -12.14 13.15 0.07
CA VAL A 36 -10.87 12.42 -0.01
C VAL A 36 -10.77 11.36 1.09
N ALA A 37 -11.19 11.68 2.31
CA ALA A 37 -11.23 10.70 3.41
C ALA A 37 -12.23 9.57 3.16
N GLY A 38 -13.43 9.90 2.67
CA GLY A 38 -14.43 8.90 2.28
C GLY A 38 -13.96 8.00 1.14
N LEU A 39 -13.27 8.58 0.15
CA LEU A 39 -12.64 7.84 -0.94
C LEU A 39 -11.57 6.88 -0.40
N ALA A 40 -10.66 7.34 0.48
CA ALA A 40 -9.63 6.49 1.05
C ALA A 40 -10.21 5.28 1.80
N ILE A 41 -11.29 5.47 2.56
CA ILE A 41 -12.01 4.39 3.24
C ILE A 41 -12.64 3.42 2.23
N GLY A 42 -13.33 3.94 1.21
CA GLY A 42 -13.94 3.13 0.15
C GLY A 42 -12.91 2.30 -0.63
N LEU A 43 -11.78 2.92 -0.98
CA LEU A 43 -10.66 2.25 -1.65
C LEU A 43 -10.03 1.18 -0.79
N SER A 44 -9.86 1.40 0.51
CA SER A 44 -9.36 0.39 1.44
C SER A 44 -10.27 -0.83 1.50
N MET A 45 -11.59 -0.63 1.58
CA MET A 45 -12.56 -1.74 1.54
C MET A 45 -12.53 -2.50 0.21
N ILE A 46 -12.47 -1.78 -0.91
CA ILE A 46 -12.32 -2.39 -2.24
C ILE A 46 -11.02 -3.20 -2.32
N ALA A 47 -9.90 -2.64 -1.86
CA ALA A 47 -8.61 -3.30 -1.88
C ALA A 47 -8.60 -4.58 -1.03
N MET A 48 -9.16 -4.55 0.18
CA MET A 48 -9.30 -5.73 1.03
C MET A 48 -10.16 -6.81 0.37
N THR A 49 -11.29 -6.40 -0.21
CA THR A 49 -12.22 -7.31 -0.90
C THR A 49 -11.57 -7.92 -2.14
N TRP A 50 -10.91 -7.10 -2.97
CA TRP A 50 -10.22 -7.53 -4.17
C TRP A 50 -9.04 -8.45 -3.85
N ASN A 51 -8.24 -8.13 -2.82
CA ASN A 51 -7.16 -8.98 -2.36
C ASN A 51 -7.66 -10.37 -1.96
N TYR A 52 -8.78 -10.45 -1.25
CA TYR A 52 -9.38 -11.73 -0.92
C TYR A 52 -9.85 -12.50 -2.17
N ILE A 53 -10.62 -11.85 -3.06
CA ILE A 53 -11.14 -12.45 -4.30
C ILE A 53 -9.99 -12.92 -5.21
N TYR A 54 -8.99 -12.08 -5.42
CA TYR A 54 -7.85 -12.37 -6.28
C TYR A 54 -7.04 -13.54 -5.74
N ASN A 55 -6.74 -13.56 -4.43
CA ASN A 55 -6.05 -14.69 -3.81
C ASN A 55 -6.85 -15.99 -3.96
N LEU A 56 -8.19 -15.95 -3.79
CA LEU A 56 -9.04 -17.13 -3.99
C LEU A 56 -9.02 -17.64 -5.44
N ILE A 57 -9.16 -16.75 -6.42
CA ILE A 57 -9.10 -17.11 -7.84
C ILE A 57 -7.73 -17.71 -8.15
N PHE A 58 -6.66 -17.06 -7.70
CA PHE A 58 -5.31 -17.49 -8.00
C PHE A 58 -4.98 -18.83 -7.36
N ASP A 59 -5.36 -19.04 -6.09
CA ASP A 59 -5.14 -20.32 -5.41
C ASP A 59 -5.99 -21.44 -6.02
N ARG A 60 -7.17 -21.14 -6.60
CA ARG A 60 -7.99 -22.10 -7.35
C ARG A 60 -7.39 -22.48 -8.72
N VAL A 61 -6.71 -21.54 -9.38
CA VAL A 61 -6.11 -21.77 -10.71
C VAL A 61 -4.73 -22.41 -10.62
N PHE A 62 -3.91 -22.01 -9.63
CA PHE A 62 -2.50 -22.41 -9.54
C PHE A 62 -2.18 -23.30 -8.32
N GLY A 63 -3.17 -23.65 -7.49
CA GLY A 63 -3.03 -24.53 -6.32
C GLY A 63 -2.36 -23.87 -5.11
N GLU A 64 -2.62 -24.39 -3.91
CA GLU A 64 -2.22 -23.78 -2.63
C GLU A 64 -0.70 -23.75 -2.34
N ASN A 65 0.12 -24.42 -3.16
CA ASN A 65 1.57 -24.50 -2.97
C ASN A 65 2.28 -23.18 -3.34
N ARG A 66 2.27 -22.21 -2.42
CA ARG A 66 2.94 -20.91 -2.55
C ARG A 66 4.48 -21.00 -2.54
N ALA A 67 5.04 -22.08 -1.99
CA ALA A 67 6.49 -22.25 -1.78
C ALA A 67 7.27 -22.72 -3.03
N SER A 68 6.63 -23.42 -3.97
CA SER A 68 7.30 -23.90 -5.20
C SER A 68 7.21 -22.92 -6.38
N ARG A 69 6.55 -21.77 -6.21
CA ARG A 69 6.30 -20.79 -7.29
C ARG A 69 7.58 -20.00 -7.59
N GLY A 70 8.12 -20.17 -8.80
CA GLY A 70 9.28 -19.43 -9.30
C GLY A 70 9.04 -17.91 -9.41
N LEU A 71 10.13 -17.14 -9.47
CA LEU A 71 10.12 -15.66 -9.45
C LEU A 71 9.18 -15.05 -10.52
N LYS A 72 9.12 -15.64 -11.71
CA LYS A 72 8.24 -15.21 -12.82
C LYS A 72 6.75 -15.27 -12.46
N MET A 73 6.33 -16.30 -11.73
CA MET A 73 4.92 -16.46 -11.33
C MET A 73 4.56 -15.48 -10.21
N ARG A 74 5.51 -15.10 -9.35
CA ARG A 74 5.31 -14.06 -8.33
C ARG A 74 5.16 -12.67 -8.95
N ILE A 75 5.98 -12.36 -9.95
CA ILE A 75 5.88 -11.09 -10.69
C ILE A 75 4.56 -11.04 -11.46
N GLY A 76 4.20 -12.10 -12.20
CA GLY A 76 2.92 -12.17 -12.90
C GLY A 76 1.72 -12.06 -11.96
N HIS A 77 1.76 -12.71 -10.79
CA HIS A 77 0.74 -12.58 -9.75
C HIS A 77 0.61 -11.14 -9.25
N GLY A 78 1.72 -10.50 -8.91
CA GLY A 78 1.74 -9.12 -8.40
C GLY A 78 1.23 -8.14 -9.45
N LEU A 79 1.68 -8.26 -10.70
CA LEU A 79 1.21 -7.42 -11.80
C LEU A 79 -0.29 -7.63 -12.08
N GLY A 80 -0.78 -8.87 -12.09
CA GLY A 80 -2.20 -9.15 -12.27
C GLY A 80 -3.07 -8.63 -11.12
N PHE A 81 -2.56 -8.69 -9.89
CA PHE A 81 -3.22 -8.15 -8.71
C PHE A 81 -3.37 -6.63 -8.83
N GLU A 82 -2.26 -5.95 -9.11
CA GLU A 82 -2.19 -4.49 -9.21
C GLU A 82 -3.07 -3.98 -10.35
N LEU A 83 -2.96 -4.58 -11.54
CA LEU A 83 -3.78 -4.22 -12.69
C LEU A 83 -5.27 -4.45 -12.41
N GLY A 84 -5.63 -5.59 -11.82
CA GLY A 84 -7.01 -5.87 -11.44
C GLY A 84 -7.55 -4.88 -10.40
N LEU A 85 -6.72 -4.51 -9.42
CA LEU A 85 -7.08 -3.56 -8.39
C LEU A 85 -7.36 -2.18 -8.99
N VAL A 86 -6.48 -1.70 -9.87
CA VAL A 86 -6.63 -0.49 -10.67
C VAL A 86 -7.96 -0.47 -11.42
N PHE A 87 -8.32 -1.56 -12.09
CA PHE A 87 -9.59 -1.64 -12.83
C PHE A 87 -10.82 -1.48 -11.94
N VAL A 88 -10.78 -1.98 -10.70
CA VAL A 88 -11.91 -1.91 -9.76
C VAL A 88 -11.94 -0.59 -8.99
N SER A 89 -10.77 -0.02 -8.67
CA SER A 89 -10.65 1.23 -7.92
C SER A 89 -10.91 2.48 -8.77
N PHE A 90 -10.56 2.45 -10.06
CA PHE A 90 -10.63 3.62 -10.94
C PHE A 90 -12.01 4.23 -11.13
N PRO A 91 -13.10 3.46 -11.36
CA PRO A 91 -14.43 4.03 -11.51
C PRO A 91 -14.83 4.85 -10.27
N LEU A 92 -14.47 4.37 -9.08
CA LEU A 92 -14.74 5.08 -7.84
C LEU A 92 -13.90 6.35 -7.72
N MET A 93 -12.59 6.28 -8.00
CA MET A 93 -11.70 7.44 -7.94
C MET A 93 -12.12 8.53 -8.92
N MET A 94 -12.40 8.18 -10.18
CA MET A 94 -12.86 9.12 -11.20
C MET A 94 -14.19 9.75 -10.81
N TRP A 95 -15.11 8.97 -10.24
CA TRP A 95 -16.41 9.49 -9.80
C TRP A 95 -16.30 10.44 -8.60
N VAL A 96 -15.45 10.16 -7.62
CA VAL A 96 -15.33 11.03 -6.43
C VAL A 96 -14.46 12.25 -6.69
N LEU A 97 -13.34 12.09 -7.39
CA LEU A 97 -12.39 13.17 -7.64
C LEU A 97 -12.72 14.00 -8.88
N GLN A 98 -13.65 13.52 -9.73
CA GLN A 98 -14.03 14.16 -10.99
C GLN A 98 -12.81 14.41 -11.91
N LEU A 99 -11.85 13.49 -11.87
CA LEU A 99 -10.63 13.52 -12.67
C LEU A 99 -10.73 12.57 -13.87
N ASP A 100 -9.98 12.87 -14.93
CA ASP A 100 -9.89 12.00 -16.10
C ASP A 100 -9.04 10.74 -15.84
N PHE A 101 -9.18 9.76 -16.73
CA PHE A 101 -8.54 8.45 -16.60
C PHE A 101 -7.01 8.53 -16.45
N TRP A 102 -6.36 9.39 -17.24
CA TRP A 102 -4.90 9.48 -17.24
C TRP A 102 -4.39 10.14 -15.96
N THR A 103 -5.08 11.18 -15.49
CA THR A 103 -4.75 11.82 -14.21
C THR A 103 -4.88 10.86 -13.05
N VAL A 104 -5.98 10.09 -12.96
CA VAL A 104 -6.17 9.08 -11.91
C VAL A 104 -5.12 7.98 -12.00
N LEU A 105 -4.78 7.51 -13.21
CA LEU A 105 -3.77 6.48 -13.41
C LEU A 105 -2.38 6.90 -12.93
N ILE A 106 -1.95 8.11 -13.31
CA ILE A 106 -0.65 8.63 -12.91
C ILE A 106 -0.62 8.90 -11.41
N MET A 107 -1.72 9.41 -10.84
CA MET A 107 -1.84 9.66 -9.41
C MET A 107 -1.76 8.35 -8.62
N ASP A 108 -2.55 7.34 -9.00
CA ASP A 108 -2.60 6.05 -8.32
C ASP A 108 -1.24 5.32 -8.39
N ALA A 109 -0.64 5.25 -9.58
CA ALA A 109 0.69 4.69 -9.75
C ALA A 109 1.77 5.45 -8.96
N GLY A 110 1.69 6.79 -8.95
CA GLY A 110 2.60 7.64 -8.19
C GLY A 110 2.48 7.43 -6.68
N VAL A 111 1.25 7.32 -6.17
CA VAL A 111 0.96 7.02 -4.76
C VAL A 111 1.48 5.63 -4.40
N VAL A 112 1.18 4.61 -5.19
CA VAL A 112 1.67 3.23 -4.94
C VAL A 112 3.19 3.19 -4.87
N ILE A 113 3.88 3.78 -5.86
CA ILE A 113 5.34 3.82 -5.90
C ILE A 113 5.89 4.60 -4.69
N PHE A 114 5.29 5.75 -4.37
CA PHE A 114 5.69 6.55 -3.22
C PHE A 114 5.57 5.77 -1.91
N PHE A 115 4.43 5.12 -1.67
CA PHE A 115 4.21 4.31 -0.47
C PHE A 115 5.16 3.11 -0.40
N LEU A 116 5.46 2.48 -1.53
CA LEU A 116 6.40 1.36 -1.59
C LEU A 116 7.82 1.82 -1.20
N VAL A 117 8.31 2.91 -1.81
CA VAL A 117 9.62 3.48 -1.47
C VAL A 117 9.64 3.97 -0.02
N TYR A 118 8.59 4.68 0.42
CA TYR A 118 8.43 5.16 1.78
C TYR A 118 8.48 4.01 2.80
N ALA A 119 7.76 2.91 2.55
CA ALA A 119 7.78 1.73 3.41
C ALA A 119 9.17 1.10 3.51
N ILE A 120 9.89 0.98 2.39
CA ILE A 120 11.27 0.45 2.39
C ILE A 120 12.19 1.36 3.19
N VAL A 121 12.17 2.67 2.92
CA VAL A 121 13.04 3.64 3.59
C VAL A 121 12.72 3.73 5.08
N TYR A 122 11.45 3.78 5.46
CA TYR A 122 11.02 3.84 6.85
C TYR A 122 11.45 2.60 7.62
N ASN A 123 11.19 1.41 7.07
CA ASN A 123 11.62 0.14 7.68
C ASN A 123 13.16 0.08 7.80
N TRP A 124 13.90 0.50 6.77
CA TRP A 124 15.36 0.52 6.80
C TRP A 124 15.93 1.51 7.83
N CYS A 125 15.36 2.72 7.91
CA CYS A 125 15.71 3.70 8.93
C CYS A 125 15.42 3.17 10.33
N TYR A 126 14.26 2.55 10.54
CA TYR A 126 13.90 1.99 11.84
C TYR A 126 14.82 0.84 12.25
N ASP A 127 15.15 -0.08 11.35
CA ASP A 127 16.09 -1.17 11.61
C ASP A 127 17.52 -0.64 11.86
N THR A 128 17.94 0.40 11.15
CA THR A 128 19.24 1.06 11.34
C THR A 128 19.32 1.78 12.70
N ILE A 129 18.26 2.49 13.10
CA ILE A 129 18.19 3.13 14.41
C ILE A 129 18.16 2.07 15.51
N ARG A 130 17.35 1.02 15.34
CA ARG A 130 17.25 -0.09 16.29
C ARG A 130 18.60 -0.79 16.48
N SER A 131 19.32 -1.09 15.41
CA SER A 131 20.64 -1.73 15.49
C SER A 131 21.72 -0.83 16.13
N ARG A 132 21.58 0.50 16.04
CA ARG A 132 22.45 1.46 16.74
C ARG A 132 22.15 1.63 18.23
N PHE A 133 20.89 1.53 18.65
CA PHE A 133 20.49 1.72 20.06
C PHE A 133 20.40 0.41 20.86
N ILE A 134 20.19 -0.72 20.18
CA ILE A 134 20.24 -2.05 20.78
C ILE A 134 21.32 -2.82 20.01
N PRO A 135 22.61 -2.67 20.36
CA PRO A 135 23.59 -3.66 19.92
C PRO A 135 23.08 -5.02 20.40
N MET A 136 23.08 -6.01 19.50
CA MET A 136 22.87 -7.39 19.91
C MET A 136 23.83 -7.64 21.07
N VAL A 137 23.30 -7.86 22.27
CA VAL A 137 24.07 -8.56 23.30
C VAL A 137 24.39 -9.88 22.64
N ALA A 138 25.63 -10.00 22.17
CA ALA A 138 26.16 -11.22 21.61
C ALA A 138 25.93 -12.30 22.66
N ALA A 139 25.04 -13.23 22.35
CA ALA A 139 24.97 -14.48 23.08
C ALA A 139 26.23 -15.25 22.71
N SER A 140 27.24 -15.17 23.57
CA SER A 140 28.37 -16.10 23.65
C SER A 140 28.81 -16.22 25.10
#